data_AF-A0A1Y3SVE8-F1
#
_entry.id   AF-A0A1Y3SVE8-F1
#
_cell.length_a   1.000
_cell.length_b   1.000
_cell.length_c   1.000
_cell.angle_alpha   90.00
_cell.angle_beta   90.00
_cell.angle_gamma   90.00
#
_symmetry.space_group_name_H-M   'P 1'
#
loop_
_entity.id
_entity.type
_entity.pdbx_description
1 polymer ?
#
loop_
_entity_poly.entity_id
_entity_poly.type
_entity_poly.pdbx_seq_one_letter_code
_entity_poly.pdbx_strand_id
1 'polypeptide(L)'
;MKKWLNLLLGYAVIQVTGAFPERFLNLCAQNRCAFWRLHWLDNNTLQVRVYLADLTQLEDLAQRAGCEMEVLSRRGGTAQARRLSKRWGFMAGLVLCVLAVSILSQFVLVVEVVGNEEVPSAVILTQLERLGVHPGVYAPSIVQKEVANEALTAMPELAFLAINVYGTRVVVQVEEAERKPELLDESTPADIVAAADGIIEDIQTSAGEPLFADGDIVAKGEVLISGTIPLYEQNIEKPYAGDLVVHATGTVTARTWRTLEERLPLTVPTKVYDGEKETSYQVKLLGLELDFFEKSSIFPDGYDKITNTESLELGGYTWPVSLTTTTYRSYTVQEQTVDQKQGEELLKKLLVQRLERLLDVGEGEILQQDFVTRVEGDTLVVSLVAECREQIGRTVERSGTTGHVEPETQIGEES
;
A
#
# COMPACT_ATOMS: atom_id res chain seq x y z
N MET A 1 17.92 12.82 -50.95
CA MET A 1 18.07 11.35 -51.11
C MET A 1 19.46 10.88 -51.54
N LYS A 2 20.07 11.38 -52.63
CA LYS A 2 21.40 10.89 -53.11
C LYS A 2 22.56 10.97 -52.08
N LYS A 3 22.61 11.99 -51.22
CA LYS A 3 23.64 12.10 -50.16
C LYS A 3 23.56 10.99 -49.09
N TRP A 4 22.36 10.52 -48.77
CA TRP A 4 22.13 9.48 -47.75
C TRP A 4 22.47 8.08 -48.28
N LEU A 5 22.13 7.79 -49.55
CA LEU A 5 22.59 6.56 -50.20
C LEU A 5 24.13 6.50 -50.29
N ASN A 6 24.78 7.61 -50.64
CA ASN A 6 26.24 7.66 -50.73
C ASN A 6 26.93 7.48 -49.36
N LEU A 7 26.26 7.86 -48.27
CA LEU A 7 26.71 7.61 -46.91
C LEU A 7 26.55 6.13 -46.50
N LEU A 8 25.47 5.49 -46.92
CA LEU A 8 25.20 4.07 -46.65
C LEU A 8 26.12 3.14 -47.45
N LEU A 9 26.23 3.31 -48.77
CA LEU A 9 27.06 2.46 -49.65
C LEU A 9 28.57 2.73 -49.49
N GLY A 10 28.94 3.96 -49.11
CA GLY A 10 30.31 4.41 -48.95
C GLY A 10 31.03 4.70 -50.27
N TYR A 11 32.10 5.50 -50.20
CA TYR A 11 32.87 5.96 -51.35
C TYR A 11 34.38 5.87 -51.12
N ALA A 12 35.12 5.77 -52.21
CA ALA A 12 36.58 5.84 -52.22
C ALA A 12 37.04 7.06 -53.03
N VAL A 13 38.14 7.66 -52.60
CA VAL A 13 38.87 8.65 -53.38
C VAL A 13 40.02 7.92 -54.05
N ILE A 14 39.97 7.88 -55.39
CA ILE A 14 41.00 7.28 -56.22
C ILE A 14 41.78 8.38 -56.93
N GLN A 15 43.08 8.16 -57.07
CA GLN A 15 43.97 8.94 -57.92
C GLN A 15 44.37 8.06 -59.09
N VAL A 16 44.28 8.61 -60.30
CA VAL A 16 44.61 7.90 -61.53
C VAL A 16 45.68 8.70 -62.25
N THR A 17 46.81 8.05 -62.52
CA THR A 17 47.99 8.65 -63.16
C THR A 17 48.24 7.92 -64.48
N GLY A 18 48.34 8.66 -65.59
CA GLY A 18 48.59 8.07 -66.90
C GLY A 18 48.85 9.10 -67.97
N ALA A 19 49.32 8.67 -69.14
CA ALA A 19 49.59 9.57 -70.27
C ALA A 19 48.31 10.21 -70.85
N PHE A 20 47.16 9.53 -70.74
CA PHE A 20 45.86 10.02 -71.21
C PHE A 20 44.74 9.66 -70.21
N PRO A 21 44.67 10.36 -69.07
CA PRO A 21 43.70 10.05 -68.01
C PRO A 21 42.23 10.29 -68.43
N GLU A 22 41.98 11.04 -69.50
CA GLU A 22 40.67 11.20 -70.14
C GLU A 22 40.09 9.86 -70.66
N ARG A 23 40.97 8.96 -71.13
CA ARG A 23 40.57 7.63 -71.63
C ARG A 23 39.96 6.77 -70.53
N PHE A 24 40.46 6.91 -69.30
CA PHE A 24 39.89 6.27 -68.12
C PHE A 24 38.48 6.80 -67.82
N LEU A 25 38.27 8.12 -67.83
CA LEU A 25 36.94 8.71 -67.60
C LEU A 25 35.90 8.25 -68.64
N ASN A 26 36.33 8.13 -69.90
CA ASN A 26 35.46 7.65 -70.98
C ASN A 26 35.05 6.17 -70.77
N LEU A 27 36.01 5.32 -70.39
CA LEU A 27 35.72 3.92 -70.06
C LEU A 27 34.83 3.79 -68.82
N CYS A 28 35.00 4.64 -67.80
CA CYS A 28 34.11 4.70 -66.65
C CYS A 28 32.68 5.08 -67.05
N ALA A 29 32.51 6.06 -67.95
CA ALA A 29 31.20 6.48 -68.44
C ALA A 29 30.50 5.38 -69.26
N GLN A 30 31.25 4.65 -70.11
CA GLN A 30 30.74 3.53 -70.92
C GLN A 30 30.28 2.35 -70.06
N ASN A 31 31.01 2.03 -68.99
CA ASN A 31 30.69 0.93 -68.07
C ASN A 31 29.69 1.32 -66.97
N ARG A 32 29.07 2.51 -67.07
CA ARG A 32 28.11 3.07 -66.09
C ARG A 32 28.66 3.18 -64.67
N CYS A 33 29.97 3.30 -64.51
CA CYS A 33 30.58 3.54 -63.21
C CYS A 33 30.35 5.01 -62.83
N ALA A 34 29.55 5.24 -61.80
CA ALA A 34 29.20 6.58 -61.39
C ALA A 34 30.36 7.23 -60.61
N PHE A 35 30.84 8.37 -61.13
CA PHE A 35 31.91 9.15 -60.53
C PHE A 35 31.47 10.58 -60.24
N TRP A 36 32.02 11.19 -59.19
CA TRP A 36 31.70 12.57 -58.81
C TRP A 36 32.90 13.28 -58.19
N ARG A 37 32.85 14.62 -58.16
CA ARG A 37 33.96 15.49 -57.71
C ARG A 37 35.30 15.12 -58.36
N LEU A 38 35.37 15.32 -59.67
CA LEU A 38 36.60 15.23 -60.44
C LEU A 38 37.48 16.45 -60.15
N HIS A 39 38.73 16.22 -59.77
CA HIS A 39 39.76 17.22 -59.59
C HIS A 39 40.99 16.84 -60.42
N TRP A 40 41.44 17.74 -61.28
CA TRP A 40 42.69 17.60 -62.01
C TRP A 40 43.83 18.11 -61.12
N LEU A 41 44.81 17.25 -60.85
CA LEU A 41 46.00 17.61 -60.07
C LEU A 41 47.11 18.09 -61.02
N ASP A 42 47.30 17.36 -62.12
CA ASP A 42 48.25 17.66 -63.21
C ASP A 42 47.66 17.21 -64.56
N ASN A 43 48.31 17.54 -65.68
CA ASN A 43 47.90 17.07 -67.02
C ASN A 43 47.83 15.53 -67.14
N ASN A 44 48.57 14.82 -66.29
CA ASN A 44 48.66 13.36 -66.30
C ASN A 44 48.01 12.70 -65.08
N THR A 45 47.43 13.48 -64.16
CA THR A 45 46.95 12.99 -62.85
C THR A 45 45.57 13.54 -62.53
N LEU A 46 44.59 12.65 -62.35
CA LEU A 46 43.24 13.00 -61.91
C LEU A 46 42.90 12.36 -60.56
N GLN A 47 42.07 13.04 -59.79
CA GLN A 47 41.48 12.52 -58.57
C GLN A 47 39.96 12.51 -58.70
N VAL A 48 39.33 11.38 -58.38
CA VAL A 48 37.89 11.23 -58.50
C VAL A 48 37.31 10.41 -57.37
N ARG A 49 36.05 10.68 -57.02
CA ARG A 49 35.30 9.88 -56.04
C ARG A 49 34.40 8.89 -56.74
N VAL A 50 34.46 7.65 -56.26
CA VAL A 50 33.74 6.51 -56.82
C VAL A 50 33.09 5.70 -55.70
N TYR A 51 32.09 4.90 -56.01
CA TYR A 51 31.47 4.00 -55.03
C TYR A 51 32.44 2.88 -54.64
N LEU A 52 32.36 2.44 -53.38
CA LEU A 52 33.20 1.35 -52.87
C LEU A 52 32.96 0.00 -53.59
N ALA A 53 31.76 -0.22 -54.12
CA ALA A 53 31.40 -1.42 -54.87
C ALA A 53 32.08 -1.53 -56.23
N ASP A 54 32.40 -0.40 -56.86
CA ASP A 54 32.92 -0.35 -58.23
C ASP A 54 34.46 -0.38 -58.29
N LEU A 55 35.15 -0.42 -57.13
CA LEU A 55 36.61 -0.34 -57.06
C LEU A 55 37.32 -1.44 -57.85
N THR A 56 36.87 -2.69 -57.76
CA THR A 56 37.52 -3.82 -58.46
C THR A 56 37.32 -3.73 -59.97
N GLN A 57 36.17 -3.21 -60.41
CA GLN A 57 35.91 -2.96 -61.83
C GLN A 57 36.75 -1.79 -62.34
N LEU A 58 36.95 -0.76 -61.53
CA LEU A 58 37.76 0.41 -61.89
C LEU A 58 39.26 0.10 -61.96
N GLU A 59 39.77 -0.85 -61.17
CA GLU A 59 41.14 -1.38 -61.29
C GLU A 59 41.37 -1.98 -62.69
N ASP A 60 40.46 -2.84 -63.16
CA ASP A 60 40.54 -3.45 -64.50
C ASP A 60 40.43 -2.40 -65.62
N LEU A 61 39.53 -1.42 -65.46
CA LEU A 61 39.36 -0.33 -66.43
C LEU A 61 40.57 0.61 -66.48
N ALA A 62 41.24 0.87 -65.34
CA ALA A 62 42.47 1.66 -65.30
C ALA A 62 43.61 0.94 -66.04
N GLN A 63 43.77 -0.37 -65.82
CA GLN A 63 44.77 -1.17 -66.51
C GLN A 63 44.53 -1.20 -68.03
N ARG A 64 43.27 -1.35 -68.46
CA ARG A 64 42.88 -1.28 -69.89
C ARG A 64 43.06 0.10 -70.51
N ALA A 65 43.01 1.16 -69.71
CA ALA A 65 43.30 2.54 -70.13
C ALA A 65 44.81 2.85 -70.17
N GLY A 66 45.68 1.96 -69.68
CA GLY A 66 47.11 2.21 -69.53
C GLY A 66 47.41 3.26 -68.44
N CYS A 67 46.55 3.34 -67.42
CA CYS A 67 46.70 4.25 -66.28
C CYS A 67 46.94 3.44 -65.00
N GLU A 68 47.77 3.97 -64.11
CA GLU A 68 47.95 3.45 -62.75
C GLU A 68 46.89 4.07 -61.83
N MET A 69 46.25 3.25 -61.01
CA MET A 69 45.26 3.71 -60.04
C MET A 69 45.76 3.47 -58.61
N GLU A 70 45.72 4.52 -57.81
CA GLU A 70 46.03 4.50 -56.38
C GLU A 70 44.80 4.89 -55.54
N VAL A 71 44.49 4.09 -54.51
CA VAL A 71 43.35 4.35 -53.62
C VAL A 71 43.82 5.17 -52.41
N LEU A 72 43.61 6.48 -52.44
CA LEU A 72 44.07 7.41 -51.39
C LEU A 72 43.28 7.29 -50.08
N SER A 73 41.96 7.11 -50.15
CA SER A 73 41.15 6.93 -48.94
C SER A 73 39.82 6.23 -49.20
N ARG A 74 39.37 5.44 -48.22
CA ARG A 74 38.05 4.78 -48.21
C ARG A 74 37.22 5.41 -47.08
N ARG A 75 36.05 5.98 -47.37
CA ARG A 75 35.16 6.63 -46.38
C ARG A 75 33.69 6.22 -46.61
N GLY A 76 32.97 5.83 -45.55
CA GLY A 76 31.53 5.49 -45.66
C GLY A 76 31.01 4.57 -44.56
N GLY A 77 29.68 4.46 -44.47
CA GLY A 77 28.96 3.63 -43.49
C GLY A 77 29.30 2.14 -43.59
N THR A 78 29.52 1.60 -44.78
CA THR A 78 29.98 0.21 -44.99
C THR A 78 31.41 -0.04 -44.49
N ALA A 79 32.32 0.93 -44.61
CA ALA A 79 33.68 0.81 -44.07
C ALA A 79 33.69 0.91 -42.53
N GLN A 80 32.81 1.73 -41.95
CA GLN A 80 32.61 1.81 -40.50
C GLN A 80 31.88 0.57 -39.95
N ALA A 81 30.85 0.09 -40.66
CA ALA A 81 30.10 -1.12 -40.31
C ALA A 81 30.98 -2.37 -40.38
N ARG A 82 31.92 -2.46 -41.34
CA ARG A 82 32.90 -3.56 -41.40
C ARG A 82 33.94 -3.51 -40.27
N ARG A 83 34.17 -2.33 -39.67
CA ARG A 83 34.95 -2.20 -38.41
C ARG A 83 34.12 -2.58 -37.19
N LEU A 84 32.84 -2.24 -37.16
CA LEU A 84 31.90 -2.66 -36.12
C LEU A 84 31.61 -4.17 -36.17
N SER A 85 31.56 -4.77 -37.36
CA SER A 85 31.34 -6.21 -37.55
C SER A 85 32.55 -7.08 -37.18
N LYS A 86 33.71 -6.49 -36.89
CA LYS A 86 34.83 -7.19 -36.23
C LYS A 86 34.68 -7.19 -34.70
N ARG A 87 33.73 -6.43 -34.15
CA ARG A 87 33.41 -6.34 -32.73
C ARG A 87 32.07 -7.01 -32.47
N TRP A 88 32.01 -8.34 -32.64
CA TRP A 88 30.78 -9.12 -32.43
C TRP A 88 30.19 -8.88 -31.05
N GLY A 89 31.03 -8.62 -30.03
CA GLY A 89 30.58 -8.24 -28.69
C GLY A 89 29.71 -6.98 -28.65
N PHE A 90 29.94 -5.97 -29.51
CA PHE A 90 29.11 -4.77 -29.55
C PHE A 90 27.73 -5.05 -30.16
N MET A 91 27.68 -5.82 -31.25
CA MET A 91 26.40 -6.25 -31.84
C MET A 91 25.63 -7.18 -30.90
N ALA A 92 26.32 -8.14 -30.28
CA ALA A 92 25.72 -9.03 -29.30
C ALA A 92 25.18 -8.25 -28.10
N GLY A 93 25.95 -7.28 -27.58
CA GLY A 93 25.51 -6.40 -26.50
C GLY A 93 24.31 -5.54 -26.89
N LEU A 94 24.26 -5.01 -28.11
CA LEU A 94 23.11 -4.25 -28.61
C LEU A 94 21.85 -5.11 -28.69
N VAL A 95 21.96 -6.31 -29.28
CA VAL A 95 20.84 -7.26 -29.38
C VAL A 95 20.37 -7.69 -27.99
N LEU A 96 21.31 -8.02 -27.09
CA LEU A 96 21.00 -8.37 -25.71
C LEU A 96 20.32 -7.22 -24.96
N CYS A 97 20.77 -5.97 -25.16
CA CYS A 97 20.15 -4.79 -24.57
C CYS A 97 18.71 -4.60 -25.05
N VAL A 98 18.46 -4.71 -26.37
CA VAL A 98 17.11 -4.61 -26.93
C VAL A 98 16.21 -5.73 -26.43
N LEU A 99 16.71 -6.96 -26.36
CA LEU A 99 15.97 -8.09 -25.79
C LEU A 99 15.67 -7.89 -24.31
N ALA A 100 16.66 -7.46 -23.52
CA ALA A 100 16.48 -7.20 -22.10
C ALA A 100 15.42 -6.13 -21.84
N VAL A 101 15.46 -5.00 -22.57
CA VAL A 101 14.44 -3.94 -22.47
C VAL A 101 13.07 -4.46 -22.89
N SER A 102 12.98 -5.23 -23.96
CA SER A 102 11.70 -5.79 -24.43
C SER A 102 11.09 -6.73 -23.41
N ILE A 103 11.91 -7.59 -22.80
CA ILE A 103 11.47 -8.53 -21.76
C ILE A 103 11.08 -7.77 -20.48
N LEU A 104 11.95 -6.89 -19.96
CA LEU A 104 11.66 -6.11 -18.74
C LEU A 104 10.44 -5.21 -18.88
N SER A 105 10.14 -4.71 -20.09
CA SER A 105 8.95 -3.87 -20.34
C SER A 105 7.62 -4.60 -20.12
N GLN A 106 7.63 -5.94 -20.07
CA GLN A 106 6.46 -6.77 -19.82
C GLN A 106 6.27 -7.10 -18.33
N PHE A 107 7.19 -6.71 -17.46
CA PHE A 107 7.11 -6.93 -16.03
C PHE A 107 6.57 -5.71 -15.29
N VAL A 108 5.81 -5.96 -14.24
CA VAL A 108 5.35 -4.91 -13.33
C VAL A 108 6.52 -4.47 -12.46
N LEU A 109 6.88 -3.19 -12.53
CA LEU A 109 7.88 -2.59 -11.65
C LEU A 109 7.21 -2.00 -10.41
N VAL A 110 6.06 -1.34 -10.57
CA VAL A 110 5.43 -0.58 -9.48
C VAL A 110 3.95 -0.92 -9.42
N VAL A 111 3.47 -1.14 -8.20
CA VAL A 111 2.04 -1.26 -7.88
C VAL A 111 1.68 -0.05 -7.02
N GLU A 112 0.79 0.78 -7.55
CA GLU A 112 0.35 2.03 -6.93
C GLU A 112 -1.12 1.88 -6.52
N VAL A 113 -1.48 2.26 -5.30
CA VAL A 113 -2.87 2.23 -4.80
C VAL A 113 -3.37 3.67 -4.70
N VAL A 114 -4.56 3.93 -5.23
CA VAL A 114 -5.18 5.26 -5.29
C VAL A 114 -6.63 5.15 -4.84
N GLY A 115 -7.09 6.12 -4.03
CA GLY A 115 -8.48 6.23 -3.58
C GLY A 115 -8.76 5.63 -2.21
N ASN A 116 -7.73 5.37 -1.41
CA ASN A 116 -7.86 4.91 -0.03
C ASN A 116 -7.68 6.06 0.97
N GLU A 117 -8.53 6.14 1.98
CA GLU A 117 -8.53 7.13 3.05
C GLU A 117 -8.48 6.46 4.44
N GLU A 118 -9.43 5.59 4.76
CA GLU A 118 -9.46 4.82 6.02
C GLU A 118 -8.64 3.52 5.94
N VAL A 119 -8.67 2.83 4.79
CA VAL A 119 -7.97 1.55 4.60
C VAL A 119 -6.51 1.81 4.25
N PRO A 120 -5.53 1.31 5.05
CA PRO A 120 -4.12 1.56 4.75
C PRO A 120 -3.68 0.88 3.45
N SER A 121 -2.92 1.58 2.60
CA SER A 121 -2.43 1.04 1.33
C SER A 121 -1.61 -0.24 1.50
N ALA A 122 -0.91 -0.39 2.63
CA ALA A 122 -0.15 -1.59 2.98
C ALA A 122 -1.03 -2.85 3.08
N VAL A 123 -2.26 -2.72 3.60
CA VAL A 123 -3.22 -3.84 3.71
C VAL A 123 -3.63 -4.28 2.32
N ILE A 124 -4.00 -3.32 1.46
CA ILE A 124 -4.42 -3.57 0.08
C ILE A 124 -3.29 -4.22 -0.73
N LEU A 125 -2.07 -3.69 -0.64
CA LEU A 125 -0.89 -4.24 -1.31
C LEU A 125 -0.58 -5.67 -0.84
N THR A 126 -0.69 -5.95 0.46
CA THR A 126 -0.45 -7.29 1.02
C THR A 126 -1.48 -8.30 0.50
N GLN A 127 -2.75 -7.90 0.39
CA GLN A 127 -3.78 -8.78 -0.17
C GLN A 127 -3.57 -9.02 -1.66
N LEU A 128 -3.21 -8.00 -2.42
CA LEU A 128 -2.90 -8.13 -3.84
C LEU A 128 -1.66 -9.01 -4.07
N GLU A 129 -0.64 -8.92 -3.22
CA GLU A 129 0.53 -9.77 -3.27
C GLU A 129 0.17 -11.25 -3.09
N ARG A 130 -0.76 -11.57 -2.18
CA ARG A 130 -1.29 -12.94 -2.01
C ARG A 130 -2.01 -13.46 -3.25
N LEU A 131 -2.66 -12.57 -3.99
CA LEU A 131 -3.35 -12.87 -5.25
C LEU A 131 -2.41 -12.83 -6.47
N GLY A 132 -1.09 -12.68 -6.25
CA GLY A 132 -0.08 -12.71 -7.31
C GLY A 132 0.16 -11.37 -8.01
N VAL A 133 -0.39 -10.27 -7.50
CA VAL A 133 -0.12 -8.91 -8.01
C VAL A 133 0.93 -8.24 -7.12
N HIS A 134 2.19 -8.36 -7.55
CA HIS A 134 3.34 -7.78 -6.86
C HIS A 134 4.38 -7.26 -7.86
N PRO A 135 5.31 -6.39 -7.43
CA PRO A 135 6.46 -6.02 -8.25
C PRO A 135 7.27 -7.26 -8.70
N GLY A 136 7.61 -7.33 -9.98
CA GLY A 136 8.30 -8.46 -10.61
C GLY A 136 7.39 -9.48 -11.30
N VAL A 137 6.06 -9.34 -11.22
CA VAL A 137 5.14 -10.24 -11.93
C VAL A 137 5.08 -9.92 -13.43
N TYR A 138 4.83 -10.95 -14.25
CA TYR A 138 4.56 -10.81 -15.67
C TYR A 138 3.21 -10.10 -15.87
N ALA A 139 3.22 -8.87 -16.38
CA ALA A 139 2.01 -8.06 -16.46
C ALA A 139 0.85 -8.73 -17.25
N PRO A 140 1.11 -9.46 -18.35
CA PRO A 140 0.05 -10.18 -19.07
C PRO A 140 -0.52 -11.41 -18.36
N SER A 141 0.10 -11.94 -17.29
CA SER A 141 -0.49 -13.05 -16.53
C SER A 141 -1.55 -12.60 -15.53
N ILE A 142 -1.67 -11.29 -15.28
CA ILE A 142 -2.65 -10.75 -14.33
C ILE A 142 -4.03 -10.71 -14.99
N VAL A 143 -4.95 -11.58 -14.54
CA VAL A 143 -6.36 -11.52 -14.92
C VAL A 143 -7.07 -10.48 -14.06
N GLN A 144 -7.00 -9.22 -14.49
CA GLN A 144 -7.43 -8.03 -13.73
C GLN A 144 -8.80 -8.18 -13.06
N LYS A 145 -9.80 -8.70 -13.78
CA LYS A 145 -11.17 -8.87 -13.27
C LYS A 145 -11.29 -9.94 -12.19
N GLU A 146 -10.58 -11.05 -12.35
CA GLU A 146 -10.63 -12.16 -11.39
C GLU A 146 -9.95 -11.74 -10.08
N VAL A 147 -8.75 -11.20 -10.19
CA VAL A 147 -8.00 -10.67 -9.03
C VAL A 147 -8.80 -9.57 -8.34
N ALA A 148 -9.44 -8.67 -9.08
CA ALA A 148 -10.22 -7.59 -8.47
C ALA A 148 -11.43 -8.12 -7.68
N ASN A 149 -12.17 -9.09 -8.24
CA ASN A 149 -13.31 -9.69 -7.55
C ASN A 149 -12.90 -10.48 -6.31
N GLU A 150 -11.79 -11.23 -6.39
CA GLU A 150 -11.27 -11.98 -5.26
C GLU A 150 -10.76 -11.06 -4.15
N ALA A 151 -10.07 -9.97 -4.52
CA ALA A 151 -9.64 -8.93 -3.60
C ALA A 151 -10.82 -8.25 -2.89
N LEU A 152 -11.89 -7.90 -3.62
CA LEU A 152 -13.12 -7.34 -3.04
C LEU A 152 -13.81 -8.31 -2.07
N THR A 153 -13.79 -9.60 -2.40
CA THR A 153 -14.37 -10.62 -1.52
C THR A 153 -13.60 -10.76 -0.21
N ALA A 154 -12.27 -10.59 -0.25
CA ALA A 154 -11.42 -10.65 0.92
C ALA A 154 -11.43 -9.36 1.78
N MET A 155 -11.86 -8.23 1.21
CA MET A 155 -11.83 -6.92 1.85
C MET A 155 -13.24 -6.28 1.84
N PRO A 156 -14.10 -6.60 2.82
CA PRO A 156 -15.46 -6.06 2.89
C PRO A 156 -15.52 -4.55 3.14
N GLU A 157 -14.40 -3.96 3.55
CA GLU A 157 -14.20 -2.51 3.74
C GLU A 157 -14.15 -1.73 2.41
N LEU A 158 -14.00 -2.41 1.26
CA LEU A 158 -13.96 -1.79 -0.06
C LEU A 158 -15.27 -2.02 -0.81
N ALA A 159 -15.86 -0.95 -1.35
CA ALA A 159 -17.04 -1.04 -2.21
C ALA A 159 -16.67 -1.31 -3.68
N PHE A 160 -15.50 -0.83 -4.11
CA PHE A 160 -15.04 -0.96 -5.48
C PHE A 160 -13.52 -1.11 -5.54
N LEU A 161 -13.05 -1.94 -6.48
CA LEU A 161 -11.64 -2.14 -6.75
C LEU A 161 -11.46 -2.42 -8.24
N ALA A 162 -10.56 -1.68 -8.88
CA ALA A 162 -10.17 -1.87 -10.28
C ALA A 162 -8.65 -1.92 -10.41
N ILE A 163 -8.16 -2.86 -11.21
CA ILE A 163 -6.73 -3.05 -11.48
C ILE A 163 -6.45 -2.64 -12.92
N ASN A 164 -5.71 -1.54 -13.11
CA ASN A 164 -5.35 -1.01 -14.41
C ASN A 164 -3.85 -1.18 -14.67
N VAL A 165 -3.49 -1.84 -15.77
CA VAL A 165 -2.09 -2.10 -16.14
C VAL A 165 -1.64 -1.10 -17.21
N TYR A 166 -0.67 -0.25 -16.87
CA TYR A 166 -0.04 0.74 -17.73
C TYR A 166 1.42 0.37 -17.99
N GLY A 167 1.65 -0.53 -18.96
CA GLY A 167 3.00 -1.02 -19.29
C GLY A 167 3.64 -1.71 -18.09
N THR A 168 4.64 -1.05 -17.50
CA THR A 168 5.37 -1.55 -16.32
C THR A 168 4.77 -1.11 -14.98
N ARG A 169 3.65 -0.39 -14.97
CA ARG A 169 3.00 0.10 -13.74
C ARG A 169 1.59 -0.46 -13.62
N VAL A 170 1.23 -0.92 -12.44
CA VAL A 170 -0.13 -1.31 -12.09
C VAL A 170 -0.70 -0.23 -11.17
N VAL A 171 -1.86 0.31 -11.53
CA VAL A 171 -2.61 1.26 -10.71
C VAL A 171 -3.87 0.57 -10.23
N VAL A 172 -3.99 0.44 -8.92
CA VAL A 172 -5.13 -0.13 -8.21
C VAL A 172 -5.97 1.04 -7.74
N GLN A 173 -7.15 1.19 -8.32
CA GLN A 173 -8.11 2.20 -7.91
C GLN A 173 -9.11 1.56 -6.96
N VAL A 174 -9.24 2.10 -5.77
CA VAL A 174 -10.17 1.63 -4.75
C VAL A 174 -11.17 2.72 -4.37
N GLU A 175 -12.34 2.29 -3.93
CA GLU A 175 -13.35 3.11 -3.29
C GLU A 175 -13.80 2.38 -2.03
N GLU A 176 -13.77 3.06 -0.90
CA GLU A 176 -14.10 2.49 0.39
C GLU A 176 -15.62 2.37 0.56
N ALA A 177 -16.05 1.36 1.31
CA ALA A 177 -17.45 1.13 1.57
C ALA A 177 -17.97 2.13 2.60
N GLU A 178 -18.99 2.90 2.23
CA GLU A 178 -19.75 3.68 3.20
C GLU A 178 -20.39 2.73 4.23
N ARG A 179 -20.23 3.03 5.52
CA ARG A 179 -20.91 2.29 6.59
C ARG A 179 -22.41 2.43 6.37
N LYS A 180 -23.06 1.32 5.99
CA LYS A 180 -24.52 1.28 5.96
C LYS A 180 -25.02 1.61 7.35
N PRO A 181 -26.00 2.52 7.51
CA PRO A 181 -26.68 2.67 8.78
C PRO A 181 -27.24 1.30 9.17
N GLU A 182 -26.99 0.86 10.40
CA GLU A 182 -27.62 -0.34 10.93
C GLU A 182 -29.14 -0.13 10.85
N LEU A 183 -29.79 -0.84 9.94
CA LEU A 183 -31.24 -0.90 9.90
C LEU A 183 -31.64 -1.67 11.16
N LEU A 184 -32.03 -0.95 12.20
CA LEU A 184 -32.58 -1.54 13.41
C LEU A 184 -33.78 -2.40 13.02
N ASP A 185 -33.72 -3.70 13.36
CA ASP A 185 -34.84 -4.60 13.15
C ASP A 185 -35.95 -4.30 14.18
N GLU A 186 -36.87 -3.41 13.81
CA GLU A 186 -38.03 -3.05 14.62
C GLU A 186 -39.02 -4.21 14.84
N SER A 187 -38.85 -5.34 14.15
CA SER A 187 -39.76 -6.49 14.27
C SER A 187 -39.47 -7.35 15.51
N THR A 188 -38.24 -7.27 16.04
CA THR A 188 -37.82 -8.01 17.22
C THR A 188 -38.09 -7.18 18.49
N PRO A 189 -38.87 -7.68 19.47
CA PRO A 189 -39.07 -6.99 20.74
C PRO A 189 -37.74 -6.73 21.47
N ALA A 190 -37.59 -5.57 22.09
CA ALA A 190 -36.38 -5.23 22.83
C ALA A 190 -36.69 -4.36 24.04
N ASP A 191 -35.87 -4.49 25.08
CA ASP A 191 -35.87 -3.63 26.26
C ASP A 191 -34.58 -2.81 26.30
N ILE A 192 -34.60 -1.63 26.91
CA ILE A 192 -33.38 -0.87 27.21
C ILE A 192 -32.97 -1.16 28.65
N VAL A 193 -31.76 -1.68 28.84
CA VAL A 193 -31.22 -2.13 30.13
C VAL A 193 -30.00 -1.28 30.52
N ALA A 194 -29.86 -0.98 31.81
CA ALA A 194 -28.73 -0.22 32.33
C ALA A 194 -27.39 -0.96 32.17
N ALA A 195 -26.45 -0.36 31.46
CA ALA A 195 -25.10 -0.88 31.26
C ALA A 195 -24.17 -0.65 32.48
N ALA A 196 -24.50 0.34 33.31
CA ALA A 196 -23.74 0.75 34.49
C ALA A 196 -24.68 1.24 35.60
N ASP A 197 -24.17 1.24 36.83
CA ASP A 197 -24.85 1.86 37.98
C ASP A 197 -24.75 3.39 37.88
N GLY A 198 -25.80 4.12 38.24
CA GLY A 198 -25.77 5.59 38.17
C GLY A 198 -27.04 6.28 38.65
N ILE A 199 -27.02 7.60 38.62
CA ILE A 199 -28.18 8.46 38.84
C ILE A 199 -28.66 8.99 37.49
N ILE A 200 -29.90 8.71 37.13
CA ILE A 200 -30.47 9.13 35.84
C ILE A 200 -30.60 10.66 35.85
N GLU A 201 -30.02 11.32 34.86
CA GLU A 201 -30.16 12.77 34.66
C GLU A 201 -31.25 13.12 33.66
N ASP A 202 -31.41 12.32 32.61
CA ASP A 202 -32.41 12.51 31.57
C ASP A 202 -32.79 11.17 30.93
N ILE A 203 -34.10 10.88 30.87
CA ILE A 203 -34.65 9.71 30.17
C ILE A 203 -35.62 10.15 29.06
N GLN A 204 -35.22 9.92 27.80
CA GLN A 204 -36.04 10.22 26.63
C GLN A 204 -36.45 8.93 25.93
N THR A 205 -37.75 8.68 25.86
CA THR A 205 -38.31 7.48 25.25
C THR A 205 -38.98 7.81 23.92
N SER A 206 -38.63 7.06 22.87
CA SER A 206 -39.29 7.13 21.56
C SER A 206 -40.30 6.00 21.40
N ALA A 207 -39.95 4.79 21.85
CA ALA A 207 -40.85 3.64 21.93
C ALA A 207 -40.58 2.85 23.23
N GLY A 208 -41.66 2.35 23.86
CA GLY A 208 -41.60 1.65 25.15
C GLY A 208 -42.10 2.52 26.30
N GLU A 209 -42.15 1.94 27.50
CA GLU A 209 -42.53 2.62 28.74
C GLU A 209 -41.30 2.81 29.63
N PRO A 210 -40.94 4.05 30.02
CA PRO A 210 -39.87 4.28 30.99
C PRO A 210 -40.30 3.80 32.38
N LEU A 211 -39.46 2.97 33.01
CA LEU A 211 -39.71 2.45 34.36
C LEU A 211 -39.07 3.31 35.46
N PHE A 212 -38.23 4.25 35.07
CA PHE A 212 -37.50 5.17 35.95
C PHE A 212 -37.73 6.63 35.52
N ALA A 213 -37.50 7.56 36.42
CA ALA A 213 -37.58 9.01 36.18
C ALA A 213 -36.24 9.72 36.46
N ASP A 214 -36.17 10.98 36.03
CA ASP A 214 -35.02 11.84 36.30
C ASP A 214 -34.76 11.95 37.81
N GLY A 215 -33.53 11.69 38.24
CA GLY A 215 -33.10 11.67 39.63
C GLY A 215 -33.10 10.30 40.30
N ASP A 216 -33.65 9.26 39.65
CA ASP A 216 -33.65 7.91 40.22
C ASP A 216 -32.26 7.26 40.15
N ILE A 217 -32.00 6.37 41.10
CA ILE A 217 -30.78 5.55 41.17
C ILE A 217 -31.07 4.21 40.50
N VAL A 218 -30.23 3.82 39.55
CA VAL A 218 -30.34 2.55 38.83
C VAL A 218 -29.09 1.71 39.05
N ALA A 219 -29.30 0.40 39.19
CA ALA A 219 -28.23 -0.59 39.18
C ALA A 219 -28.03 -1.19 37.79
N LYS A 220 -26.81 -1.58 37.48
CA LYS A 220 -26.44 -2.26 36.26
C LYS A 220 -27.29 -3.52 36.07
N GLY A 221 -27.92 -3.64 34.92
CA GLY A 221 -28.77 -4.77 34.55
C GLY A 221 -30.26 -4.54 34.78
N GLU A 222 -30.67 -3.43 35.38
CA GLU A 222 -32.09 -3.07 35.53
C GLU A 222 -32.68 -2.57 34.21
N VAL A 223 -33.97 -2.87 33.99
CA VAL A 223 -34.70 -2.44 32.79
C VAL A 223 -35.09 -0.97 32.96
N LEU A 224 -34.51 -0.10 32.13
CA LEU A 224 -34.77 1.33 32.12
C LEU A 224 -36.05 1.67 31.34
N ILE A 225 -36.20 1.06 30.16
CA ILE A 225 -37.36 1.23 29.29
C ILE A 225 -37.86 -0.16 28.90
N SER A 226 -39.09 -0.46 29.30
CA SER A 226 -39.78 -1.70 28.94
C SER A 226 -40.33 -1.61 27.53
N GLY A 227 -40.03 -2.61 26.70
CA GLY A 227 -40.69 -2.83 25.42
C GLY A 227 -42.08 -3.46 25.57
N THR A 228 -42.55 -3.74 26.78
CA THR A 228 -43.91 -4.21 27.04
C THR A 228 -44.69 -3.09 27.74
N ILE A 229 -45.69 -2.54 27.06
CA ILE A 229 -46.52 -1.43 27.54
C ILE A 229 -47.90 -1.98 27.90
N PRO A 230 -48.32 -1.97 29.18
CA PRO A 230 -49.65 -2.38 29.59
C PRO A 230 -50.69 -1.37 29.10
N LEU A 231 -51.70 -1.85 28.39
CA LEU A 231 -52.81 -1.03 27.91
C LEU A 231 -53.95 -1.08 28.91
N TYR A 232 -54.51 0.10 29.22
CA TYR A 232 -55.66 0.21 30.11
C TYR A 232 -56.89 0.78 29.38
N GLU A 233 -58.05 0.16 29.61
CA GLU A 233 -59.34 0.62 29.10
C GLU A 233 -60.01 1.57 30.11
N GLN A 234 -60.84 2.49 29.62
CA GLN A 234 -61.62 3.42 30.47
C GLN A 234 -62.79 2.75 31.22
N ASN A 235 -62.92 1.43 31.13
CA ASN A 235 -63.99 0.66 31.76
C ASN A 235 -63.58 0.20 33.16
N ILE A 236 -64.37 0.59 34.17
CA ILE A 236 -64.04 0.39 35.60
C ILE A 236 -64.07 -1.10 35.99
N GLU A 237 -64.80 -1.94 35.26
CA GLU A 237 -64.93 -3.38 35.59
C GLU A 237 -63.75 -4.24 35.10
N LYS A 238 -63.06 -3.83 34.04
CA LYS A 238 -61.86 -4.50 33.50
C LYS A 238 -60.88 -3.44 32.98
N PRO A 239 -60.04 -2.88 33.86
CA PRO A 239 -59.16 -1.79 33.47
C PRO A 239 -58.00 -2.26 32.59
N TYR A 240 -57.60 -3.53 32.59
CA TYR A 240 -56.47 -4.04 31.81
C TYR A 240 -56.92 -4.64 30.46
N ALA A 241 -56.34 -4.16 29.37
CA ALA A 241 -56.72 -4.46 27.99
C ALA A 241 -55.66 -5.27 27.22
N GLY A 242 -54.62 -5.75 27.90
CA GLY A 242 -53.49 -6.48 27.31
C GLY A 242 -52.22 -5.64 27.24
N ASP A 243 -51.22 -6.15 26.52
CA ASP A 243 -49.91 -5.51 26.39
C ASP A 243 -49.61 -5.15 24.92
N LEU A 244 -49.01 -3.98 24.71
CA LEU A 244 -48.37 -3.62 23.44
C LEU A 244 -46.88 -3.93 23.54
N VAL A 245 -46.41 -4.89 22.74
CA VAL A 245 -45.00 -5.27 22.66
C VAL A 245 -44.33 -4.50 21.52
N VAL A 246 -43.29 -3.74 21.83
CA VAL A 246 -42.52 -2.92 20.90
C VAL A 246 -41.02 -3.22 21.02
N HIS A 247 -40.27 -2.75 20.03
CA HIS A 247 -38.83 -2.60 20.15
C HIS A 247 -38.56 -1.30 20.93
N ALA A 248 -38.21 -1.40 22.21
CA ALA A 248 -37.96 -0.21 23.01
C ALA A 248 -36.79 0.59 22.43
N THR A 249 -37.00 1.90 22.24
CA THR A 249 -35.99 2.83 21.74
C THR A 249 -36.03 4.10 22.58
N GLY A 250 -34.85 4.58 22.96
CA GLY A 250 -34.72 5.76 23.79
C GLY A 250 -33.29 5.98 24.25
N THR A 251 -33.04 7.15 24.82
CA THR A 251 -31.74 7.57 25.34
C THR A 251 -31.87 7.83 26.85
N VAL A 252 -30.99 7.21 27.64
CA VAL A 252 -30.94 7.34 29.10
C VAL A 252 -29.56 7.82 29.55
N THR A 253 -29.45 9.12 29.81
CA THR A 253 -28.21 9.72 30.28
C THR A 253 -28.16 9.65 31.79
N ALA A 254 -27.06 9.13 32.35
CA ALA A 254 -26.87 9.04 33.79
C ALA A 254 -25.49 9.52 34.22
N ARG A 255 -25.43 9.96 35.48
CA ARG A 255 -24.21 10.24 36.21
C ARG A 255 -23.69 8.96 36.84
N THR A 256 -22.50 8.54 36.45
CA THR A 256 -21.87 7.29 36.88
C THR A 256 -20.53 7.57 37.58
N TRP A 257 -20.08 6.63 38.40
CA TRP A 257 -18.76 6.66 39.03
C TRP A 257 -17.91 5.52 38.49
N ARG A 258 -16.83 5.84 37.79
CA ARG A 258 -15.89 4.88 37.24
C ARG A 258 -14.63 4.85 38.08
N THR A 259 -14.18 3.65 38.45
CA THR A 259 -12.91 3.44 39.13
C THR A 259 -12.00 2.59 38.26
N LEU A 260 -10.83 3.12 37.93
CA LEU A 260 -9.78 2.44 37.18
C LEU A 260 -8.52 2.36 38.03
N GLU A 261 -7.77 1.27 37.90
CA GLU A 261 -6.51 1.08 38.63
C GLU A 261 -5.44 0.54 37.69
N GLU A 262 -4.24 1.11 37.77
CA GLU A 262 -3.06 0.63 37.07
C GLU A 262 -1.88 0.49 38.03
N ARG A 263 -0.99 -0.44 37.70
CA ARG A 263 0.12 -0.84 38.57
C ARG A 263 1.43 -0.84 37.79
N LEU A 264 2.48 -0.29 38.39
CA LEU A 264 3.82 -0.24 37.83
C LEU A 264 4.83 -0.71 38.88
N PRO A 265 5.57 -1.80 38.65
CA PRO A 265 6.69 -2.15 39.53
C PRO A 265 7.74 -1.03 39.47
N LEU A 266 8.26 -0.64 40.64
CA LEU A 266 9.31 0.37 40.76
C LEU A 266 10.65 -0.16 40.25
N THR A 267 10.85 -1.47 40.30
CA THR A 267 12.00 -2.14 39.68
C THR A 267 11.57 -2.78 38.37
N VAL A 268 11.99 -2.19 37.25
CA VAL A 268 11.69 -2.73 35.92
C VAL A 268 12.96 -3.28 35.25
N PRO A 269 12.86 -4.41 34.53
CA PRO A 269 13.93 -4.85 33.66
C PRO A 269 14.05 -3.90 32.46
N THR A 270 15.09 -3.07 32.44
CA THR A 270 15.40 -2.17 31.33
C THR A 270 16.49 -2.76 30.46
N LYS A 271 16.31 -2.71 29.13
CA LYS A 271 17.35 -3.08 28.16
C LYS A 271 18.43 -2.01 28.13
N VAL A 272 19.65 -2.37 28.52
CA VAL A 272 20.84 -1.54 28.36
C VAL A 272 21.64 -2.09 27.18
N TYR A 273 21.74 -1.31 26.10
CA TYR A 273 22.45 -1.73 24.90
C TYR A 273 23.96 -1.66 25.11
N ASP A 274 24.68 -2.75 24.82
CA ASP A 274 26.12 -2.86 25.08
C ASP A 274 26.98 -2.09 24.04
N GLY A 275 26.33 -1.46 23.06
CA GLY A 275 26.96 -0.64 22.02
C GLY A 275 27.43 -1.43 20.80
N GLU A 276 27.47 -2.76 20.87
CA GLU A 276 27.74 -3.62 19.73
C GLU A 276 26.59 -3.55 18.73
N LYS A 277 26.93 -3.28 17.46
CA LYS A 277 25.99 -3.19 16.35
C LYS A 277 26.54 -3.99 15.19
N GLU A 278 25.76 -4.95 14.72
CA GLU A 278 26.01 -5.61 13.45
C GLU A 278 24.95 -5.17 12.45
N THR A 279 25.36 -4.83 11.23
CA THR A 279 24.45 -4.37 10.18
C THR A 279 24.55 -5.31 8.99
N SER A 280 23.39 -5.75 8.51
CA SER A 280 23.25 -6.49 7.25
C SER A 280 22.41 -5.67 6.28
N TYR A 281 22.66 -5.87 4.99
CA TYR A 281 22.00 -5.15 3.92
C TYR A 281 21.33 -6.15 3.00
N GLN A 282 20.05 -5.94 2.73
CA GLN A 282 19.29 -6.71 1.77
C GLN A 282 18.82 -5.76 0.67
N VAL A 283 19.10 -6.10 -0.59
CA VAL A 283 18.61 -5.35 -1.74
C VAL A 283 17.52 -6.18 -2.41
N LYS A 284 16.32 -5.62 -2.50
CA LYS A 284 15.21 -6.21 -3.24
C LYS A 284 15.08 -5.47 -4.57
N LEU A 285 15.18 -6.21 -5.67
CA LEU A 285 15.03 -5.72 -7.04
C LEU A 285 14.09 -6.64 -7.80
N LEU A 286 12.92 -6.14 -8.21
CA LEU A 286 11.99 -6.89 -9.07
C LEU A 286 11.60 -8.29 -8.55
N GLY A 287 11.46 -8.43 -7.23
CA GLY A 287 11.16 -9.71 -6.59
C GLY A 287 12.37 -10.62 -6.37
N LEU A 288 13.56 -10.25 -6.86
CA LEU A 288 14.82 -10.87 -6.46
C LEU A 288 15.32 -10.23 -5.17
N GLU A 289 15.66 -11.07 -4.21
CA GLU A 289 16.23 -10.67 -2.93
C GLU A 289 17.72 -11.05 -2.94
N LEU A 290 18.58 -10.05 -2.73
CA LEU A 290 20.02 -10.21 -2.65
C LEU A 290 20.48 -9.79 -1.26
N ASP A 291 20.83 -10.78 -0.45
CA ASP A 291 21.33 -10.57 0.89
C ASP A 291 22.84 -10.38 0.88
N PHE A 292 23.29 -9.28 1.48
CA PHE A 292 24.69 -8.94 1.65
C PHE A 292 25.03 -8.95 3.13
N PHE A 293 26.14 -9.64 3.44
CA PHE A 293 26.61 -9.82 4.81
C PHE A 293 25.60 -10.54 5.71
N GLU A 294 24.79 -11.43 5.13
CA GLU A 294 23.94 -12.34 5.88
C GLU A 294 24.82 -13.34 6.64
N LYS A 295 24.96 -13.15 7.95
CA LYS A 295 25.51 -14.18 8.81
C LYS A 295 24.37 -15.08 9.26
N SER A 296 24.55 -16.38 9.08
CA SER A 296 23.69 -17.43 9.65
C SER A 296 23.83 -17.58 11.17
N SER A 297 24.25 -16.52 11.87
CA SER A 297 24.51 -16.59 13.30
C SER A 297 23.18 -16.57 14.05
N ILE A 298 22.90 -17.69 14.70
CA ILE A 298 21.96 -17.77 15.82
C ILE A 298 22.43 -16.71 16.82
N PHE A 299 21.74 -15.57 16.86
CA PHE A 299 21.99 -14.58 17.90
C PHE A 299 21.51 -15.18 19.23
N PRO A 300 22.36 -15.23 20.27
CA PRO A 300 21.94 -15.71 21.58
C PRO A 300 20.84 -14.82 22.18
N ASP A 301 20.25 -15.21 23.30
CA ASP A 301 19.26 -14.36 24.00
C ASP A 301 19.86 -12.97 24.32
N GLY A 302 19.08 -11.90 24.07
CA GLY A 302 19.51 -10.52 24.32
C GLY A 302 19.89 -9.68 23.09
N TYR A 303 19.22 -9.87 21.95
CA TYR A 303 19.42 -9.02 20.76
C TYR A 303 18.10 -8.43 20.24
N ASP A 304 18.12 -7.16 19.88
CA ASP A 304 17.04 -6.52 19.13
C ASP A 304 17.39 -6.49 17.64
N LYS A 305 16.48 -7.00 16.81
CA LYS A 305 16.55 -6.92 15.34
C LYS A 305 15.72 -5.72 14.88
N ILE A 306 16.40 -4.65 14.47
CA ILE A 306 15.77 -3.44 13.94
C ILE A 306 15.90 -3.47 12.42
N THR A 307 14.77 -3.56 11.73
CA THR A 307 14.71 -3.62 10.26
C THR A 307 14.17 -2.30 9.73
N ASN A 308 14.93 -1.63 8.87
CA ASN A 308 14.47 -0.43 8.15
C ASN A 308 14.53 -0.69 6.64
N THR A 309 13.43 -0.47 5.92
CA THR A 309 13.35 -0.68 4.48
C THR A 309 13.08 0.65 3.79
N GLU A 310 14.02 1.07 2.94
CA GLU A 310 13.91 2.29 2.16
C GLU A 310 13.76 1.95 0.68
N SER A 311 12.75 2.52 0.03
CA SER A 311 12.56 2.37 -1.42
C SER A 311 13.26 3.51 -2.16
N LEU A 312 13.87 3.22 -3.30
CA LEU A 312 14.59 4.21 -4.08
C LEU A 312 13.61 5.16 -4.79
N GLU A 313 13.55 6.42 -4.35
CA GLU A 313 12.78 7.45 -5.03
C GLU A 313 13.69 8.32 -5.90
N LEU A 314 13.44 8.38 -7.21
CA LEU A 314 14.24 9.17 -8.13
C LEU A 314 13.35 9.86 -9.18
N GLY A 315 13.36 11.20 -9.16
CA GLY A 315 12.58 12.02 -10.07
C GLY A 315 11.07 12.04 -9.81
N GLY A 316 10.64 11.78 -8.55
CA GLY A 316 9.22 11.67 -8.18
C GLY A 316 8.60 10.30 -8.51
N TYR A 317 9.42 9.31 -8.88
CA TYR A 317 9.00 7.93 -9.10
C TYR A 317 9.68 7.01 -8.10
N THR A 318 8.91 6.10 -7.50
CA THR A 318 9.43 5.01 -6.67
C THR A 318 9.90 3.89 -7.59
N TRP A 319 11.20 3.63 -7.59
CA TRP A 319 11.80 2.56 -8.36
C TRP A 319 11.57 1.20 -7.67
N PRO A 320 11.54 0.09 -8.42
CA PRO A 320 11.38 -1.27 -7.90
C PRO A 320 12.64 -1.79 -7.18
N VAL A 321 13.35 -0.90 -6.49
CA VAL A 321 14.59 -1.17 -5.76
C VAL A 321 14.39 -0.71 -4.33
N SER A 322 14.46 -1.61 -3.37
CA SER A 322 14.47 -1.26 -1.96
C SER A 322 15.74 -1.77 -1.28
N LEU A 323 16.28 -0.95 -0.39
CA LEU A 323 17.38 -1.28 0.48
C LEU A 323 16.83 -1.50 1.89
N THR A 324 16.89 -2.74 2.36
CA THR A 324 16.56 -3.11 3.73
C THR A 324 17.86 -3.17 4.53
N THR A 325 17.98 -2.28 5.51
CA THR A 325 19.07 -2.27 6.48
C THR A 325 18.58 -2.92 7.77
N THR A 326 19.16 -4.07 8.12
CA THR A 326 18.86 -4.75 9.37
C THR A 326 20.01 -4.55 10.34
N THR A 327 19.74 -3.85 11.45
CA THR A 327 20.69 -3.63 12.55
C THR A 327 20.36 -4.56 13.70
N TYR A 328 21.31 -5.39 14.09
CA TYR A 328 21.27 -6.21 15.30
C TYR A 328 22.00 -5.46 16.42
N ARG A 329 21.33 -5.29 17.56
CA ARG A 329 21.90 -4.64 18.75
C ARG A 329 21.84 -5.59 19.93
N SER A 330 22.99 -5.89 20.55
CA SER A 330 23.02 -6.62 21.81
C SER A 330 22.53 -5.73 22.95
N TYR A 331 21.81 -6.33 23.89
CA TYR A 331 21.43 -5.70 25.13
C TYR A 331 21.57 -6.66 26.30
N THR A 332 21.92 -6.09 27.44
CA THR A 332 21.82 -6.75 28.73
C THR A 332 20.61 -6.19 29.47
N VAL A 333 19.82 -7.04 30.12
CA VAL A 333 18.72 -6.60 30.98
C VAL A 333 19.29 -6.20 32.33
N GLN A 334 19.08 -4.96 32.75
CA GLN A 334 19.43 -4.47 34.07
C GLN A 334 18.18 -4.00 34.79
N GLU A 335 18.10 -4.29 36.09
CA GLU A 335 17.05 -3.74 36.95
C GLU A 335 17.30 -2.25 37.14
N GLN A 336 16.37 -1.43 36.66
CA GLN A 336 16.41 0.01 36.84
C GLN A 336 15.24 0.43 37.72
N THR A 337 15.55 1.22 38.75
CA THR A 337 14.53 1.84 39.58
C THR A 337 13.89 3.00 38.82
N VAL A 338 12.57 2.90 38.61
CA VAL A 338 11.75 3.97 38.03
C VAL A 338 11.62 5.09 39.06
N ASP A 339 11.79 6.34 38.61
CA ASP A 339 11.45 7.50 39.44
C ASP A 339 9.94 7.50 39.71
N GLN A 340 9.57 7.47 40.99
CA GLN A 340 8.17 7.34 41.42
C GLN A 340 7.28 8.44 40.82
N LYS A 341 7.81 9.67 40.68
CA LYS A 341 7.08 10.79 40.11
C LYS A 341 6.81 10.60 38.61
N GLN A 342 7.82 10.17 37.86
CA GLN A 342 7.68 9.88 36.43
C GLN A 342 6.73 8.70 36.19
N GLY A 343 6.83 7.66 37.02
CA GLY A 343 5.92 6.52 36.98
C GLY A 343 4.47 6.92 37.27
N GLU A 344 4.27 7.79 38.26
CA GLU A 344 2.94 8.31 38.61
C GLU A 344 2.33 9.14 37.46
N GLU A 345 3.09 10.06 36.85
CA GLU A 345 2.61 10.85 35.71
C GLU A 345 2.26 9.96 34.51
N LEU A 346 3.07 8.93 34.23
CA LEU A 346 2.83 7.98 33.16
C LEU A 346 1.54 7.17 33.41
N LEU A 347 1.35 6.66 34.63
CA LEU A 347 0.15 5.92 35.00
C LEU A 347 -1.10 6.80 34.95
N LYS A 348 -1.03 8.04 35.43
CA LYS A 348 -2.15 9.00 35.33
C LYS A 348 -2.55 9.23 33.88
N LYS A 349 -1.58 9.44 32.98
CA LYS A 349 -1.85 9.62 31.55
C LYS A 349 -2.51 8.39 30.92
N LEU A 350 -2.02 7.19 31.24
CA LEU A 350 -2.61 5.93 30.76
C LEU A 350 -4.04 5.74 31.28
N LEU A 351 -4.30 6.04 32.55
CA LEU A 351 -5.64 5.95 33.16
C LEU A 351 -6.63 6.90 32.48
N VAL A 352 -6.23 8.13 32.18
CA VAL A 352 -7.07 9.10 31.44
C VAL A 352 -7.36 8.59 30.03
N GLN A 353 -6.36 8.16 29.28
CA GLN A 353 -6.55 7.61 27.93
C GLN A 353 -7.47 6.37 27.92
N ARG A 354 -7.37 5.54 28.96
CA ARG A 354 -8.23 4.36 29.13
C ARG A 354 -9.67 4.77 29.47
N LEU A 355 -9.86 5.80 30.30
CA LEU A 355 -11.17 6.35 30.62
C LEU A 355 -11.83 6.96 29.38
N GLU A 356 -11.12 7.80 28.63
CA GLU A 356 -11.59 8.40 27.38
C GLU A 356 -12.08 7.32 26.39
N ARG A 357 -11.28 6.28 26.18
CA ARG A 357 -11.66 5.16 25.30
C ARG A 357 -12.90 4.40 25.78
N LEU A 358 -13.12 4.32 27.09
CA LEU A 358 -14.33 3.69 27.64
C LEU A 358 -15.57 4.57 27.40
N LEU A 359 -15.42 5.89 27.47
CA LEU A 359 -16.52 6.85 27.28
C LEU A 359 -16.85 7.09 25.81
N ASP A 360 -15.89 6.96 24.89
CA ASP A 360 -16.12 7.04 23.43
C ASP A 360 -17.19 6.04 22.93
N VAL A 361 -17.34 4.90 23.61
CA VAL A 361 -18.33 3.87 23.26
C VAL A 361 -19.76 4.30 23.63
N GLY A 362 -19.93 5.21 24.59
CA GLY A 362 -21.22 5.61 25.15
C GLY A 362 -21.49 7.12 25.13
N GLU A 363 -20.80 7.87 24.25
CA GLU A 363 -20.90 9.33 24.14
C GLU A 363 -20.77 10.05 25.50
N GLY A 364 -19.78 9.63 26.30
CA GLY A 364 -19.63 10.10 27.67
C GLY A 364 -18.74 11.35 27.85
N GLU A 365 -19.08 12.18 28.83
CA GLU A 365 -18.31 13.35 29.29
C GLU A 365 -17.73 13.09 30.69
N ILE A 366 -16.48 13.49 30.92
CA ILE A 366 -15.86 13.46 32.25
C ILE A 366 -16.21 14.77 32.98
N LEU A 367 -16.92 14.67 34.11
CA LEU A 367 -17.28 15.83 34.93
C LEU A 367 -16.18 16.17 35.93
N GLN A 368 -15.73 15.16 36.67
CA GLN A 368 -14.68 15.28 37.68
C GLN A 368 -13.80 14.03 37.68
N GLN A 369 -12.53 14.21 37.97
CA GLN A 369 -11.59 13.12 38.14
C GLN A 369 -10.61 13.40 39.28
N ASP A 370 -10.38 12.38 40.08
CA ASP A 370 -9.46 12.40 41.21
C ASP A 370 -8.54 11.18 41.15
N PHE A 371 -7.28 11.39 41.54
CA PHE A 371 -6.26 10.33 41.55
C PHE A 371 -5.83 10.01 42.97
N VAL A 372 -5.72 8.72 43.27
CA VAL A 372 -5.17 8.21 44.51
C VAL A 372 -3.94 7.38 44.18
N THR A 373 -2.78 7.85 44.64
CA THR A 373 -1.51 7.15 44.46
C THR A 373 -1.13 6.45 45.76
N ARG A 374 -0.79 5.16 45.68
CA ARG A 374 -0.29 4.37 46.80
C ARG A 374 0.89 3.51 46.35
N VAL A 375 1.80 3.21 47.28
CA VAL A 375 2.92 2.31 47.04
C VAL A 375 2.71 1.06 47.89
N GLU A 376 2.56 -0.08 47.22
CA GLU A 376 2.37 -1.40 47.84
C GLU A 376 3.63 -2.24 47.58
N GLY A 377 4.54 -2.25 48.56
CA GLY A 377 5.83 -2.94 48.43
C GLY A 377 6.73 -2.27 47.38
N ASP A 378 7.06 -3.01 46.32
CA ASP A 378 7.83 -2.51 45.16
C ASP A 378 6.93 -2.12 43.98
N THR A 379 5.64 -1.89 44.21
CA THR A 379 4.68 -1.55 43.14
C THR A 379 4.00 -0.22 43.43
N LEU A 380 4.11 0.71 42.49
CA LEU A 380 3.32 1.92 42.43
C LEU A 380 1.92 1.59 41.89
N VAL A 381 0.89 1.94 42.64
CA VAL A 381 -0.51 1.74 42.26
C VAL A 381 -1.16 3.12 42.18
N VAL A 382 -1.72 3.45 41.03
CA VAL A 382 -2.51 4.67 40.84
C VAL A 382 -3.93 4.27 40.53
N SER A 383 -4.87 4.76 41.32
CA SER A 383 -6.31 4.60 41.11
C SER A 383 -6.90 5.93 40.65
N LEU A 384 -7.70 5.90 39.60
CA LEU A 384 -8.50 7.01 39.09
C LEU A 384 -9.95 6.77 39.50
N VAL A 385 -10.55 7.75 40.17
CA VAL A 385 -11.99 7.81 40.41
C VAL A 385 -12.53 8.98 39.60
N ALA A 386 -13.46 8.70 38.69
CA ALA A 386 -14.06 9.70 37.84
C ALA A 386 -15.58 9.69 37.97
N GLU A 387 -16.15 10.89 38.06
CA GLU A 387 -17.57 11.15 37.86
C GLU A 387 -17.80 11.46 36.39
N CYS A 388 -18.63 10.66 35.74
CA CYS A 388 -18.90 10.75 34.32
C CYS A 388 -20.39 10.97 34.07
N ARG A 389 -20.72 11.66 33.00
CA ARG A 389 -22.06 11.69 32.41
C ARG A 389 -22.01 10.86 31.14
N GLU A 390 -22.80 9.80 31.04
CA GLU A 390 -22.77 8.90 29.87
C GLU A 390 -24.15 8.31 29.56
N GLN A 391 -24.33 7.86 28.32
CA GLN A 391 -25.46 7.03 27.94
C GLN A 391 -25.30 5.64 28.57
N ILE A 392 -26.25 5.25 29.43
CA ILE A 392 -26.22 3.93 30.08
C ILE A 392 -27.22 2.94 29.48
N GLY A 393 -28.08 3.37 28.54
CA GLY A 393 -29.04 2.49 27.88
C GLY A 393 -28.38 1.52 26.91
N ARG A 394 -28.59 0.22 27.11
CA ARG A 394 -28.20 -0.84 26.17
C ARG A 394 -29.43 -1.64 25.73
N THR A 395 -29.65 -1.74 24.43
CA THR A 395 -30.71 -2.57 23.85
C THR A 395 -30.46 -4.06 24.11
N VAL A 396 -31.46 -4.75 24.63
CA VAL A 396 -31.47 -6.19 24.85
C VAL A 396 -32.71 -6.76 24.16
N GLU A 397 -32.47 -7.48 23.06
CA GLU A 397 -33.52 -8.16 22.30
C GLU A 397 -34.12 -9.33 23.09
N ARG A 398 -35.43 -9.54 22.88
CA ARG A 398 -36.22 -10.61 23.49
C ARG A 398 -36.83 -11.48 22.39
N SER A 399 -36.99 -12.76 22.68
CA SER A 399 -37.69 -13.69 21.79
C SER A 399 -39.17 -13.31 21.68
N GLY A 400 -39.67 -13.11 20.47
CA GLY A 400 -41.09 -12.80 20.23
C GLY A 400 -41.29 -12.03 18.92
N THR A 401 -42.46 -11.39 18.79
CA THR A 401 -42.77 -10.49 17.68
C THR A 401 -43.44 -9.25 18.26
N THR A 402 -43.15 -8.07 17.71
CA THR A 402 -43.82 -6.84 18.11
C THR A 402 -45.30 -6.85 17.71
N GLY A 403 -46.16 -6.23 18.52
CA GLY A 403 -47.60 -6.22 18.30
C GLY A 403 -48.44 -6.21 19.58
N HIS A 404 -49.75 -6.22 19.41
CA HIS A 404 -50.72 -6.26 20.51
C HIS A 404 -50.91 -7.71 21.01
N VAL A 405 -50.79 -7.91 22.31
CA VAL A 405 -51.03 -9.19 23.00
C VAL A 405 -52.29 -9.04 23.84
N GLU A 406 -53.32 -9.81 23.51
CA GLU A 406 -54.57 -9.82 24.28
C GLU A 406 -54.37 -10.47 25.65
N PRO A 407 -55.07 -10.01 26.70
CA PRO A 407 -54.93 -10.58 28.03
C PRO A 407 -55.38 -12.05 28.04
N GLU A 408 -54.54 -12.95 28.54
CA GLU A 408 -54.92 -14.35 28.72
C GLU A 408 -56.17 -14.42 29.59
N THR A 409 -57.26 -14.91 28.99
CA THR A 409 -58.49 -15.13 29.74
C THR A 409 -58.23 -16.31 30.67
N GLN A 410 -58.08 -16.06 31.98
CA GLN A 410 -58.11 -17.14 32.97
C GLN A 410 -59.46 -17.85 32.87
N ILE A 411 -59.50 -18.93 32.09
CA ILE A 411 -60.58 -19.91 32.15
C ILE A 411 -60.38 -20.61 33.49
N GLY A 412 -61.22 -20.26 34.46
CA GLY A 412 -61.24 -20.92 35.75
C GLY A 412 -61.41 -22.43 35.55
N GLU A 413 -60.50 -23.19 36.15
CA GLU A 413 -60.77 -24.57 36.52
C GLU A 413 -61.88 -24.55 37.59
N GLU A 414 -63.14 -24.60 37.14
CA GLU A 414 -64.20 -25.16 37.98
C GLU A 414 -63.95 -26.66 38.11
N SER A 415 -63.56 -27.10 39.30
CA SER A 415 -63.86 -28.45 39.80
C SER A 415 -64.15 -28.46 41.29
#